data_AF-A0A817YGF9-F1
#
_entry.id   AF-A0A817YGF9-F1
#
_cell.length_a   1.000
_cell.length_b   1.000
_cell.length_c   1.000
_cell.angle_alpha   90.00
_cell.angle_beta   90.00
_cell.angle_gamma   90.00
#
_symmetry.space_group_name_H-M   'P 1'
#
loop_
_entity.id
_entity.type
_entity.pdbx_description
1 polymer ?
#
loop_
_entity_poly.entity_id
_entity_poly.type
_entity_poly.pdbx_seq_one_letter_code
_entity_poly.pdbx_strand_id
1 'polypeptide(L)'
;MGTKGVQLLVDSFRNNTTLTQIRFVSNEIDDEGVQLLTNALRNNTTLKRLIFGGAEIGNKSAEDIANIIRNNTALTELDLWKNEIESEGRAQCLANALRNSTTITNLHLRANRVGVKGAQHLVDALRNNKTLIELDLSYDLLGDEAIQSLADILRNSN
;
A
#
# COMPACT_ATOMS: atom_id res chain seq x y z
N MET A 1 -1.04 8.18 -18.04
CA MET A 1 0.31 7.66 -18.37
C MET A 1 0.14 6.18 -18.68
N GLY A 2 0.07 5.82 -19.96
CA GLY A 2 -0.07 4.41 -20.33
C GLY A 2 1.17 3.57 -19.96
N THR A 3 1.03 2.25 -20.02
CA THR A 3 2.04 1.22 -19.67
C THR A 3 3.44 1.52 -20.21
N LYS A 4 3.54 2.03 -21.45
CA LYS A 4 4.84 2.38 -22.07
C LYS A 4 5.60 3.47 -21.30
N GLY A 5 4.89 4.46 -20.75
CA GLY A 5 5.49 5.49 -19.92
C GLY A 5 6.02 4.93 -18.61
N VAL A 6 5.25 4.04 -17.98
CA VAL A 6 5.67 3.30 -16.78
C VAL A 6 6.90 2.44 -17.07
N GLN A 7 6.94 1.75 -18.22
CA GLN A 7 8.06 0.91 -18.62
C GLN A 7 9.37 1.71 -18.76
N LEU A 8 9.35 2.84 -19.48
CA LEU A 8 10.54 3.68 -19.65
C LEU A 8 11.10 4.21 -18.33
N LEU A 9 10.19 4.62 -17.44
CA LEU A 9 10.52 5.01 -16.08
C LEU A 9 11.12 3.84 -15.30
N VAL A 10 10.49 2.66 -15.37
CA VAL A 10 10.94 1.43 -14.72
C VAL A 10 12.36 1.07 -15.11
N ASP A 11 12.65 1.11 -16.41
CA ASP A 11 13.99 0.81 -16.93
C ASP A 11 15.03 1.81 -16.43
N SER A 12 14.63 3.08 -16.26
CA SER A 12 15.50 4.13 -15.73
C SER A 12 15.77 3.99 -14.23
N PHE A 13 14.83 3.49 -13.43
CA PHE A 13 15.01 3.38 -11.98
C PHE A 13 15.63 2.07 -11.49
N ARG A 14 15.60 0.99 -12.29
CA ARG A 14 16.19 -0.32 -11.91
C ARG A 14 17.63 -0.22 -11.40
N ASN A 15 18.41 0.70 -11.97
CA ASN A 15 19.81 0.94 -11.58
C ASN A 15 20.00 2.25 -10.80
N ASN A 16 18.92 2.95 -10.47
CA ASN A 16 19.01 4.21 -9.75
C ASN A 16 19.25 3.95 -8.26
N THR A 17 20.39 4.45 -7.77
CA THR A 17 20.83 4.28 -6.38
C THR A 17 20.68 5.55 -5.53
N THR A 18 20.07 6.61 -6.07
CA THR A 18 20.01 7.94 -5.43
C THR A 18 18.59 8.39 -5.10
N LEU A 19 17.59 7.89 -5.82
CA LEU A 19 16.21 8.32 -5.71
C LEU A 19 15.54 7.65 -4.51
N THR A 20 15.08 8.47 -3.58
CA THR A 20 14.45 7.99 -2.33
C THR A 20 12.94 8.15 -2.31
N GLN A 21 12.37 8.90 -3.26
CA GLN A 21 10.93 9.16 -3.33
C GLN A 21 10.46 9.26 -4.78
N ILE A 22 9.30 8.68 -5.03
CA ILE A 22 8.60 8.73 -6.31
C ILE A 22 7.10 8.97 -6.08
N ARG A 23 6.49 9.80 -6.94
CA ARG A 23 5.06 10.13 -6.89
C ARG A 23 4.39 10.05 -8.27
N PHE A 24 3.33 9.24 -8.40
CA PHE A 24 2.50 9.09 -9.59
C PHE A 24 1.00 9.27 -9.29
N VAL A 25 0.60 10.48 -8.92
CA VAL A 25 -0.80 10.77 -8.65
C VAL A 25 -1.51 11.20 -9.93
N SER A 26 -2.71 10.65 -10.18
CA SER A 26 -3.56 10.97 -11.33
C SER A 26 -2.88 10.73 -12.69
N ASN A 27 -2.06 9.69 -12.75
CA ASN A 27 -1.35 9.29 -13.96
C ASN A 27 -1.99 8.08 -14.66
N GLU A 28 -3.23 7.67 -14.33
CA GLU A 28 -3.94 6.57 -15.01
C GLU A 28 -3.04 5.33 -15.22
N ILE A 29 -2.44 4.84 -14.15
CA ILE A 29 -1.62 3.63 -14.19
C ILE A 29 -2.57 2.44 -14.14
N ASP A 30 -2.55 1.61 -15.17
CA ASP A 30 -3.32 0.37 -15.23
C ASP A 30 -2.63 -0.78 -14.47
N ASP A 31 -3.30 -1.93 -14.37
CA ASP A 31 -2.77 -3.11 -13.68
C ASP A 31 -1.42 -3.58 -14.24
N GLU A 32 -1.18 -3.43 -15.54
CA GLU A 32 0.10 -3.77 -16.16
C GLU A 32 1.20 -2.80 -15.71
N GLY A 33 0.91 -1.51 -15.65
CA GLY A 33 1.80 -0.50 -15.10
C GLY A 33 2.13 -0.73 -13.63
N VAL A 34 1.14 -1.07 -12.79
CA VAL A 34 1.38 -1.44 -11.38
C VAL A 34 2.29 -2.66 -11.29
N GLN A 35 2.06 -3.68 -12.12
CA GLN A 35 2.92 -4.86 -12.17
C GLN A 35 4.37 -4.53 -12.55
N LEU A 36 4.57 -3.66 -13.56
CA LEU A 36 5.91 -3.22 -13.95
C LEU A 36 6.62 -2.46 -12.82
N LEU A 37 5.90 -1.55 -12.16
CA LEU A 37 6.42 -0.74 -11.06
C LEU A 37 6.82 -1.63 -9.87
N THR A 38 5.92 -2.51 -9.42
CA THR A 38 6.18 -3.42 -8.31
C THR A 38 7.33 -4.38 -8.63
N ASN A 39 7.38 -4.97 -9.83
CA ASN A 39 8.49 -5.83 -10.24
C ASN A 39 9.86 -5.16 -10.09
N ALA A 40 9.98 -3.91 -10.50
CA ALA A 40 11.24 -3.20 -10.40
C ALA A 40 11.55 -2.71 -8.97
N LEU A 41 10.53 -2.55 -8.12
CA LEU A 41 10.73 -2.27 -6.69
C LEU A 41 11.18 -3.49 -5.88
N ARG A 42 10.96 -4.74 -6.33
CA ARG A 42 11.32 -5.95 -5.55
C ARG A 42 12.77 -5.95 -5.07
N ASN A 43 13.69 -5.47 -5.90
CA ASN A 43 15.13 -5.42 -5.60
C ASN A 43 15.65 -3.99 -5.38
N ASN A 44 14.77 -2.99 -5.39
CA ASN A 44 15.19 -1.62 -5.15
C ASN A 44 15.44 -1.40 -3.64
N THR A 45 16.65 -0.96 -3.31
CA THR A 45 17.11 -0.78 -1.91
C THR A 45 17.19 0.68 -1.48
N THR A 46 16.83 1.61 -2.37
CA THR A 46 17.08 3.05 -2.20
C THR A 46 15.79 3.85 -2.04
N LEU A 47 14.72 3.46 -2.72
CA LEU A 47 13.42 4.08 -2.64
C LEU A 47 12.80 3.83 -1.27
N LYS A 48 12.53 4.93 -0.56
CA LYS A 48 11.91 4.94 0.77
C LYS A 48 10.43 5.25 0.72
N ARG A 49 10.00 6.03 -0.29
CA ARG A 49 8.63 6.53 -0.37
C ARG A 49 8.05 6.34 -1.77
N LEU A 50 6.95 5.60 -1.84
CA LEU A 50 6.18 5.41 -3.06
C LEU A 50 4.78 5.97 -2.86
N ILE A 51 4.41 6.93 -3.69
CA ILE A 51 3.08 7.53 -3.69
C ILE A 51 2.48 7.29 -5.07
N PHE A 52 1.39 6.54 -5.17
CA PHE A 52 0.62 6.49 -6.41
C PHE A 52 -0.85 6.35 -6.11
N GLY A 53 -1.65 7.16 -6.80
CA GLY A 53 -3.05 7.32 -6.48
C GLY A 53 -3.88 7.75 -7.68
N GLY A 54 -5.16 7.40 -7.69
CA GLY A 54 -5.99 7.55 -8.87
C GLY A 54 -5.64 6.54 -9.97
N ALA A 55 -5.19 5.34 -9.58
CA ALA A 55 -5.07 4.16 -10.41
C ALA A 55 -6.22 3.20 -10.09
N GLU A 56 -6.85 2.60 -11.10
CA GLU A 56 -7.83 1.53 -10.88
C GLU A 56 -7.07 0.26 -10.49
N ILE A 57 -6.87 0.02 -9.19
CA ILE A 57 -6.17 -1.19 -8.70
C ILE A 57 -7.14 -2.38 -8.76
N GLY A 58 -6.93 -3.26 -9.72
CA GLY A 58 -7.56 -4.58 -9.76
C GLY A 58 -7.02 -5.54 -8.70
N ASN A 59 -7.62 -6.73 -8.61
CA ASN A 59 -7.18 -7.76 -7.64
C ASN A 59 -5.71 -8.16 -7.84
N LYS A 60 -5.25 -8.24 -9.10
CA LYS A 60 -3.87 -8.58 -9.44
C LYS A 60 -2.90 -7.51 -8.94
N SER A 61 -3.21 -6.24 -9.16
CA SER A 61 -2.43 -5.13 -8.63
C SER A 61 -2.35 -5.13 -7.11
N ALA A 62 -3.44 -5.46 -6.41
CA ALA A 62 -3.44 -5.60 -4.95
C ALA A 62 -2.47 -6.69 -4.48
N GLU A 63 -2.40 -7.83 -5.16
CA GLU A 63 -1.42 -8.89 -4.88
C GLU A 63 0.02 -8.45 -5.15
N ASP A 64 0.27 -7.76 -6.26
CA ASP A 64 1.59 -7.24 -6.61
C ASP A 64 2.07 -6.21 -5.57
N ILE A 65 1.19 -5.34 -5.08
CA ILE A 65 1.48 -4.38 -4.01
C ILE A 65 1.71 -5.09 -2.67
N ALA A 66 0.86 -6.06 -2.32
CA ALA A 66 1.03 -6.89 -1.13
C ALA A 66 2.40 -7.60 -1.13
N ASN A 67 2.88 -8.03 -2.28
CA ASN A 67 4.21 -8.61 -2.41
C ASN A 67 5.33 -7.61 -2.13
N ILE A 68 5.15 -6.33 -2.47
CA ILE A 68 6.13 -5.28 -2.12
C ILE A 68 6.10 -4.95 -0.64
N ILE A 69 4.92 -4.81 -0.05
CA ILE A 69 4.77 -4.58 1.41
C ILE A 69 5.47 -5.69 2.22
N ARG A 70 5.40 -6.95 1.75
CA ARG A 70 5.99 -8.10 2.44
C ARG A 70 7.50 -8.22 2.26
N ASN A 71 8.02 -7.95 1.07
CA ASN A 71 9.37 -8.37 0.69
C ASN A 71 10.35 -7.22 0.47
N ASN A 72 9.88 -5.99 0.23
CA ASN A 72 10.80 -4.88 0.00
C ASN A 72 11.44 -4.44 1.32
N THR A 73 12.77 -4.33 1.33
CA THR A 73 13.57 -4.05 2.53
C THR A 73 13.94 -2.57 2.71
N ALA A 74 13.52 -1.70 1.80
CA ALA A 74 13.87 -0.29 1.79
C ALA A 74 12.70 0.66 1.93
N LEU A 75 11.53 0.29 1.39
CA LEU A 75 10.33 1.10 1.36
C LEU A 75 9.75 1.24 2.77
N THR A 76 9.59 2.47 3.23
CA THR A 76 9.05 2.81 4.55
C THR A 76 7.69 3.48 4.46
N GLU A 77 7.41 4.17 3.36
CA GLU A 77 6.14 4.88 3.13
C GLU A 77 5.49 4.42 1.83
N LEU A 78 4.23 4.02 1.94
CA LEU A 78 3.38 3.66 0.81
C LEU A 78 2.06 4.44 0.89
N ASP A 79 1.80 5.24 -0.13
CA ASP A 79 0.53 5.95 -0.29
C ASP A 79 -0.22 5.43 -1.52
N LEU A 80 -1.40 4.86 -1.25
CA LEU A 80 -2.32 4.26 -2.22
C LEU A 80 -3.59 5.09 -2.38
N TRP A 81 -3.53 6.41 -2.18
CA TRP A 81 -4.70 7.30 -2.23
C TRP A 81 -5.60 7.05 -3.45
N LYS A 82 -6.90 6.87 -3.22
CA LYS A 82 -7.91 6.79 -4.29
C LYS A 82 -7.62 5.72 -5.35
N ASN A 83 -7.45 4.48 -4.92
CA ASN A 83 -7.22 3.32 -5.78
C ASN A 83 -8.29 2.21 -5.63
N GLU A 84 -9.46 2.51 -5.08
CA GLU A 84 -10.64 1.63 -5.05
C GLU A 84 -10.42 0.24 -4.41
N ILE A 85 -9.71 0.17 -3.27
CA ILE A 85 -9.45 -1.08 -2.52
C ILE A 85 -10.72 -1.60 -1.78
N GLU A 86 -11.92 -1.33 -2.31
CA GLU A 86 -13.21 -1.64 -1.65
C GLU A 86 -13.54 -3.14 -1.59
N SER A 87 -12.94 -3.94 -2.47
CA SER A 87 -13.12 -5.40 -2.44
C SER A 87 -12.54 -5.98 -1.16
N GLU A 88 -13.34 -6.78 -0.46
CA GLU A 88 -12.92 -7.55 0.72
C GLU A 88 -11.61 -8.30 0.47
N GLY A 89 -11.46 -8.92 -0.70
CA GLY A 89 -10.24 -9.64 -1.08
C GLY A 89 -9.01 -8.73 -1.25
N ARG A 90 -9.18 -7.50 -1.77
CA ARG A 90 -8.07 -6.54 -1.94
C ARG A 90 -7.62 -6.00 -0.59
N ALA A 91 -8.55 -5.59 0.26
CA ALA A 91 -8.26 -5.12 1.61
C ALA A 91 -7.61 -6.22 2.46
N GLN A 92 -8.14 -7.46 2.41
CA GLN A 92 -7.56 -8.61 3.10
C GLN A 92 -6.13 -8.92 2.63
N CYS A 93 -5.88 -8.84 1.32
CA CYS A 93 -4.56 -9.07 0.74
C CYS A 93 -3.51 -8.09 1.29
N LEU A 94 -3.83 -6.79 1.28
CA LEU A 94 -2.97 -5.76 1.85
C LEU A 94 -2.77 -5.93 3.36
N ALA A 95 -3.84 -6.23 4.10
CA ALA A 95 -3.74 -6.47 5.54
C ALA A 95 -2.83 -7.67 5.88
N ASN A 96 -2.94 -8.77 5.14
CA ASN A 96 -2.10 -9.95 5.33
C ASN A 96 -0.62 -9.68 5.02
N ALA A 97 -0.34 -8.82 4.03
CA ALA A 97 1.01 -8.36 3.77
C ALA A 97 1.53 -7.45 4.89
N LEU A 98 0.72 -6.47 5.32
CA LEU A 98 1.05 -5.54 6.39
C LEU A 98 1.38 -6.27 7.70
N ARG A 99 0.63 -7.31 8.05
CA ARG A 99 0.87 -8.16 9.24
C ARG A 99 2.33 -8.61 9.35
N ASN A 100 2.96 -8.92 8.21
CA ASN A 100 4.31 -9.48 8.12
C ASN A 100 5.35 -8.48 7.58
N SER A 101 4.94 -7.23 7.31
CA SER A 101 5.87 -6.20 6.86
C SER A 101 6.85 -5.87 7.99
N THR A 102 8.11 -5.69 7.63
CA THR A 102 9.20 -5.35 8.57
C THR A 102 9.79 -3.97 8.31
N THR A 103 9.27 -3.24 7.34
CA THR A 103 9.86 -2.00 6.83
C THR A 103 8.87 -0.85 6.68
N ILE A 104 7.61 -1.14 6.35
CA ILE A 104 6.59 -0.11 6.20
C ILE A 104 6.28 0.49 7.58
N THR A 105 6.50 1.79 7.69
CA THR A 105 6.21 2.63 8.87
C THR A 105 5.01 3.54 8.63
N ASN A 106 4.74 3.91 7.38
CA ASN A 106 3.65 4.82 7.01
C ASN A 106 2.85 4.20 5.87
N LEU A 107 1.54 3.98 6.09
CA LEU A 107 0.63 3.45 5.08
C LEU A 107 -0.58 4.39 4.96
N HIS A 108 -0.78 4.94 3.76
CA HIS A 108 -1.93 5.80 3.47
C HIS A 108 -2.89 5.07 2.54
N LEU A 109 -4.08 4.78 3.05
CA LEU A 109 -5.18 4.14 2.33
C LEU A 109 -6.37 5.09 2.12
N ARG A 110 -6.19 6.39 2.34
CA ARG A 110 -7.21 7.40 2.18
C ARG A 110 -8.03 7.25 0.88
N ALA A 111 -9.35 7.38 1.01
CA ALA A 111 -10.30 7.41 -0.10
C ALA A 111 -10.28 6.15 -0.99
N ASN A 112 -10.03 4.98 -0.39
CA ASN A 112 -10.09 3.68 -1.06
C ASN A 112 -11.39 2.91 -0.80
N ARG A 113 -12.28 3.43 0.06
CA ARG A 113 -13.53 2.78 0.47
C ARG A 113 -13.28 1.39 1.10
N VAL A 114 -12.25 1.29 1.94
CA VAL A 114 -11.86 0.04 2.62
C VAL A 114 -13.05 -0.66 3.31
N GLY A 115 -13.98 0.13 3.86
CA GLY A 115 -15.21 -0.35 4.47
C GLY A 115 -14.99 -1.11 5.77
N VAL A 116 -16.09 -1.50 6.42
CA VAL A 116 -16.08 -2.17 7.74
C VAL A 116 -15.24 -3.45 7.74
N LYS A 117 -15.45 -4.33 6.75
CA LYS A 117 -14.74 -5.62 6.67
C LYS A 117 -13.25 -5.45 6.39
N GLY A 118 -12.89 -4.58 5.44
CA GLY A 118 -11.49 -4.28 5.14
C GLY A 118 -10.78 -3.69 6.35
N ALA A 119 -11.46 -2.82 7.10
CA ALA A 119 -10.96 -2.25 8.33
C ALA A 119 -10.72 -3.32 9.41
N GLN A 120 -11.60 -4.32 9.53
CA GLN A 120 -11.40 -5.45 10.43
C GLN A 120 -10.15 -6.26 10.08
N HIS A 121 -9.89 -6.49 8.80
CA HIS A 121 -8.64 -7.16 8.39
C HIS A 121 -7.40 -6.34 8.74
N LEU A 122 -7.44 -5.02 8.53
CA LEU A 122 -6.35 -4.13 8.93
C LEU A 122 -6.13 -4.16 10.45
N VAL A 123 -7.19 -4.06 11.24
CA VAL A 123 -7.16 -4.23 12.71
C VAL A 123 -6.46 -5.54 13.09
N ASP A 124 -6.85 -6.67 12.49
CA ASP A 124 -6.26 -7.97 12.80
C ASP A 124 -4.76 -8.03 12.44
N ALA A 125 -4.35 -7.34 11.37
CA ALA A 125 -2.96 -7.22 10.96
C ALA A 125 -2.15 -6.38 11.95
N LEU A 126 -2.69 -5.24 12.41
CA LEU A 126 -2.05 -4.31 13.34
C LEU A 126 -1.74 -4.95 14.70
N ARG A 127 -2.51 -5.95 15.15
CA ARG A 127 -2.19 -6.68 16.39
C ARG A 127 -0.80 -7.31 16.38
N ASN A 128 -0.30 -7.67 15.20
CA ASN A 128 0.96 -8.39 15.04
C ASN A 128 2.04 -7.56 14.34
N ASN A 129 1.66 -6.54 13.57
CA ASN A 129 2.61 -5.62 12.99
C ASN A 129 3.32 -4.80 14.09
N LYS A 130 4.64 -4.63 13.96
CA LYS A 130 5.49 -3.91 14.94
C LYS A 130 6.24 -2.73 14.34
N THR A 131 5.94 -2.36 13.10
CA THR A 131 6.70 -1.37 12.34
C THR A 131 5.87 -0.16 11.94
N LEU A 132 4.56 -0.34 11.75
CA LEU A 132 3.67 0.71 11.33
C LEU A 132 3.47 1.72 12.47
N ILE A 133 3.75 2.98 12.17
CA ILE A 133 3.67 4.13 13.07
C ILE A 133 2.54 5.06 12.61
N GLU A 134 2.26 5.10 11.31
CA GLU A 134 1.21 5.93 10.73
C GLU A 134 0.30 5.11 9.79
N LEU A 135 -1.01 5.21 10.03
CA LEU A 135 -2.05 4.63 9.19
C LEU A 135 -3.12 5.70 8.91
N ASP A 136 -3.26 6.09 7.65
CA ASP A 136 -4.32 7.02 7.21
C ASP A 136 -5.46 6.24 6.53
N LEU A 137 -6.63 6.24 7.16
CA LEU A 137 -7.89 5.65 6.68
C LEU A 137 -8.98 6.71 6.42
N SER A 138 -8.57 7.94 6.14
CA SER A 138 -9.50 9.04 5.91
C SER A 138 -10.40 8.73 4.70
N TYR A 139 -11.70 9.00 4.81
CA TYR A 139 -12.68 8.78 3.74
C TYR A 139 -12.88 7.30 3.34
N ASP A 140 -12.74 6.34 4.27
CA ASP A 140 -12.85 4.90 3.98
C ASP A 140 -14.09 4.17 4.53
N LEU A 141 -15.05 4.87 5.13
CA LEU A 141 -16.34 4.29 5.56
C LEU A 141 -16.19 3.11 6.55
N LEU A 142 -15.35 3.28 7.57
CA LEU A 142 -14.95 2.19 8.49
C LEU A 142 -16.09 1.65 9.37
N GLY A 143 -17.08 2.49 9.72
CA GLY A 143 -18.15 2.15 10.66
C GLY A 143 -17.69 2.03 12.13
N ASP A 144 -18.63 2.14 13.06
CA ASP A 144 -18.33 2.26 14.49
C ASP A 144 -17.64 1.02 15.07
N GLU A 145 -17.98 -0.17 14.59
CA GLU A 145 -17.38 -1.44 15.05
C GLU A 145 -15.88 -1.53 14.74
N ALA A 146 -15.46 -1.11 13.54
CA ALA A 146 -14.05 -1.09 13.17
C ALA A 146 -13.29 -0.03 13.96
N ILE A 147 -13.89 1.14 14.22
CA ILE A 147 -13.30 2.19 15.07
C ILE A 147 -13.14 1.69 16.51
N GLN A 148 -14.14 0.99 17.06
CA GLN A 148 -14.06 0.38 18.38
C GLN A 148 -12.89 -0.61 18.45
N SER A 149 -12.76 -1.46 17.44
CA SER A 149 -11.65 -2.42 17.35
C SER A 149 -10.27 -1.76 17.24
N LEU A 150 -10.15 -0.67 16.47
CA LEU A 150 -8.94 0.15 16.39
C LEU A 150 -8.61 0.76 17.77
N ALA A 151 -9.60 1.34 18.46
CA ALA A 151 -9.42 1.91 19.78
C ALA A 151 -8.92 0.86 20.80
N ASP A 152 -9.45 -0.36 20.75
CA ASP A 152 -9.03 -1.44 21.63
C ASP A 152 -7.61 -1.93 21.35
N ILE A 153 -7.17 -1.93 20.09
CA ILE A 153 -5.76 -2.22 19.77
C ILE A 153 -4.86 -1.12 20.32
N LEU A 154 -5.21 0.15 20.11
CA LEU A 154 -4.38 1.28 20.55
C LEU A 154 -4.23 1.33 22.07
N ARG A 155 -5.28 0.96 22.83
CA ARG A 155 -5.19 0.83 24.30
C ARG A 155 -4.22 -0.24 24.78
N ASN A 156 -4.01 -1.28 23.98
CA ASN A 156 -3.19 -2.45 24.32
C ASN A 156 -1.81 -2.44 23.63
N SER A 157 -1.51 -1.38 22.86
CA SER A 157 -0.24 -1.19 22.16
C SER A 157 0.76 -0.52 23.10
N ASN A 158 1.44 -1.31 23.94
CA ASN A 158 2.57 -0.85 24.77
C ASN A 158 3.87 -0.84 23.96
#